data_AF-A0A1H9CFH5-F1
#
_entry.id   AF-A0A1H9CFH5-F1
#
_cell.length_a   1.000
_cell.length_b   1.000
_cell.length_c   1.000
_cell.angle_alpha   90.00
_cell.angle_beta   90.00
_cell.angle_gamma   90.00
#
_symmetry.space_group_name_H-M   'P 1'
#
loop_
_entity.id
_entity.type
_entity.pdbx_description
1 polymer ?
#
loop_
_entity_poly.entity_id
_entity_poly.type
_entity_poly.pdbx_seq_one_letter_code
_entity_poly.pdbx_strand_id
1 'polypeptide(L)' 'MTDAETGGPTRCPDCGAPIPERDPLTGWWRCDDCGSAFRADGTWVG' A
#
# COMPACT_ATOMS: atom_id res chain seq x y z
N MET A 1 -24.70 6.61 5.08
CA MET A 1 -23.35 7.13 5.36
C MET A 1 -22.42 6.26 4.55
N THR A 2 -22.20 6.61 3.30
CA THR A 2 -21.47 5.77 2.34
C THR A 2 -20.07 6.35 2.25
N ASP A 3 -19.23 6.00 3.21
CA ASP A 3 -17.80 6.14 3.04
C ASP A 3 -17.31 4.81 2.47
N ALA A 4 -17.13 4.79 1.15
CA ALA A 4 -16.27 3.81 0.52
C ALA A 4 -14.85 4.14 1.02
N GLU A 5 -14.55 3.68 2.24
CA GLU A 5 -13.25 3.81 2.86
C GLU A 5 -12.23 3.47 1.80
N THR A 6 -11.43 4.47 1.48
CA THR A 6 -10.22 4.41 0.65
C THR A 6 -9.19 3.55 1.41
N GLY A 7 -9.57 2.30 1.68
CA GLY A 7 -8.84 1.34 2.48
C GLY A 7 -7.94 0.53 1.57
N GLY A 8 -6.89 1.18 1.06
CA GLY A 8 -5.79 0.39 0.55
C GLY A 8 -5.15 -0.45 1.66
N PRO A 9 -4.24 -1.37 1.30
CA PRO A 9 -3.60 -2.23 2.27
C PRO A 9 -2.90 -1.39 3.33
N THR A 10 -3.40 -1.42 4.56
CA THR A 10 -2.75 -0.80 5.73
C THR A 10 -1.53 -1.59 6.19
N ARG A 11 -1.33 -2.80 5.66
CA ARG A 11 -0.18 -3.67 5.95
C ARG A 11 0.39 -4.26 4.68
N CYS A 12 1.72 -4.37 4.66
CA CYS A 12 2.45 -5.01 3.59
C CYS A 12 2.13 -6.51 3.57
N PRO A 13 1.72 -7.07 2.41
CA PRO A 13 1.45 -8.51 2.30
C PRO A 13 2.72 -9.37 2.39
N ASP A 14 3.90 -8.77 2.22
CA ASP A 14 5.18 -9.48 2.21
C ASP A 14 5.77 -9.61 3.63
N CYS A 15 5.97 -8.49 4.34
CA CYS A 15 6.55 -8.49 5.68
C CYS A 15 5.53 -8.32 6.82
N GLY A 16 4.28 -7.97 6.52
CA GLY A 16 3.25 -7.68 7.52
C GLY A 16 3.37 -6.30 8.20
N ALA A 17 4.38 -5.51 7.86
CA ALA A 17 4.58 -4.17 8.43
C ALA A 17 3.46 -3.20 8.02
N PRO A 18 3.07 -2.25 8.89
CA PRO A 18 2.10 -1.23 8.53
C PRO A 18 2.64 -0.33 7.43
N ILE A 19 1.84 -0.09 6.39
CA ILE A 19 2.19 0.87 5.33
C ILE A 19 1.56 2.21 5.71
N PRO A 20 2.37 3.25 5.92
CA PRO A 20 1.88 4.50 6.46
C PRO A 20 0.96 5.24 5.49
N GLU A 21 1.29 5.24 4.19
CA GLU A 21 0.50 5.90 3.16
C GLU A 21 0.84 5.42 1.75
N ARG A 22 -0.04 5.77 0.81
CA ARG A 22 0.18 5.59 -0.63
C ARG A 22 1.10 6.70 -1.13
N ASP A 23 2.14 6.32 -1.85
CA ASP A 23 3.08 7.25 -2.49
C ASP A 23 2.31 8.17 -3.46
N PRO A 24 2.34 9.51 -3.26
CA PRO A 24 1.54 10.44 -4.05
C PRO A 24 2.11 10.66 -5.45
N LEU A 25 3.39 10.35 -5.68
CA LEU A 25 4.07 10.57 -6.96
C LEU A 25 3.71 9.47 -7.96
N THR A 26 3.75 8.23 -7.51
CA THR A 26 3.48 7.03 -8.33
C THR A 26 2.05 6.51 -8.16
N GLY A 27 1.42 6.86 -7.05
CA GLY A 27 0.15 6.29 -6.64
C GLY A 27 0.26 4.83 -6.18
N TRP A 28 1.44 4.38 -5.78
CA TRP A 28 1.69 3.00 -5.33
C TRP A 28 1.82 2.94 -3.82
N TRP A 29 1.54 1.78 -3.23
CA TRP A 29 1.80 1.51 -1.83
C TRP A 29 3.22 0.97 -1.71
N ARG A 30 4.08 1.66 -0.95
CA ARG A 30 5.45 1.23 -0.71
C ARG A 30 5.64 0.95 0.78
N CYS A 31 6.10 -0.25 1.10
CA CYS A 31 6.50 -0.56 2.46
C CYS A 31 7.87 0.05 2.75
N ASP A 32 7.99 0.80 3.84
CA ASP A 32 9.27 1.39 4.26
C ASP A 32 10.19 0.35 4.93
N ASP A 33 9.61 -0.74 5.46
CA ASP A 33 10.32 -1.77 6.20
C ASP A 33 11.05 -2.77 5.28
N CYS A 34 10.33 -3.33 4.29
CA CYS A 34 10.91 -4.27 3.33
C CYS A 34 11.28 -3.63 1.98
N GLY A 35 10.83 -2.41 1.70
CA GLY A 35 11.07 -1.70 0.44
C GLY A 35 10.14 -2.12 -0.72
N SER A 36 9.29 -3.14 -0.54
CA SER A 36 8.39 -3.65 -1.58
C SER A 36 7.35 -2.61 -2.00
N ALA A 37 7.15 -2.47 -3.31
CA ALA A 37 6.12 -1.59 -3.88
C ALA A 37 5.01 -2.41 -4.57
N PHE A 38 3.76 -2.02 -4.32
CA PHE A 38 2.58 -2.67 -4.88
C PHE A 38 1.54 -1.62 -5.30
N ARG A 39 0.72 -1.97 -6.30
CA ARG A 39 -0.35 -1.09 -6.79
C ARG A 39 -1.53 -1.06 -5.82
N ALA A 40 -2.47 -0.15 -6.08
CA ALA A 40 -3.70 -0.05 -5.31
C ALA A 40 -4.57 -1.32 -5.37
N ASP A 41 -4.42 -2.12 -6.42
CA ASP A 41 -5.07 -3.43 -6.58
C ASP A 41 -4.29 -4.59 -5.90
N GLY A 42 -3.15 -4.32 -5.27
CA GLY A 42 -2.31 -5.32 -4.61
C GLY A 42 -1.30 -6.02 -5.52
N THR A 43 -1.25 -5.71 -6.82
CA THR A 43 -0.21 -6.24 -7.72
C THR A 43 1.17 -5.70 -7.33
N TRP A 44 2.11 -6.60 -7.07
CA TRP A 44 3.52 -6.28 -6.81
C TRP A 44 4.19 -5.67 -8.06
N VAL A 45 5.00 -4.64 -7.86
CA VAL A 45 5.66 -3.89 -8.95
C VAL A 45 7.18 -3.94 -8.88
N GLY A 46 7.77 -4.43 -7.77
CA GLY A 46 9.21 -4.60 -7.62
C GLY A 46 9.68 -4.57 -6.17
#